data_AF-A0A2D5ZWN6-F1
#
_entry.id   AF-A0A2D5ZWN6-F1
#
_cell.length_a   1.000
_cell.length_b   1.000
_cell.length_c   1.000
_cell.angle_alpha   90.00
_cell.angle_beta   90.00
_cell.angle_gamma   90.00
#
_symmetry.space_group_name_H-M   'P 1'
#
loop_
_entity.id
_entity.type
_entity.pdbx_description
1 polymer ?
#
loop_
_entity_poly.entity_id
_entity_poly.type
_entity_poly.pdbx_seq_one_letter_code
_entity_poly.pdbx_strand_id
1 'polypeptide(L)'
;MELQIKVLQAADLDTIMTLEKSWLQNVESDPMRQEMISWKALWRKEALEHYLPLGWSFGLWSQDLSQLKAYLLAQPLLFFRGMTQTLWIEHIGAQEDGCKTQLIDVAYRMSRSKHFQAALYYQPEAYLKQLDAFGATPLDERIYLLKTSKLN
;
A
#
# COMPACT_ATOMS: atom_id res chain seq x y z
N MET A 1 8.65 13.23 13.29
CA MET A 1 7.97 12.17 14.08
C MET A 1 8.54 10.85 13.61
N GLU A 2 9.11 10.03 14.49
CA GLU A 2 9.69 8.74 14.11
C GLU A 2 8.58 7.68 14.15
N LEU A 3 8.19 7.18 12.98
CA LEU A 3 7.16 6.14 12.83
C LEU A 3 7.81 4.76 12.81
N GLN A 4 7.19 3.79 13.47
CA GLN A 4 7.64 2.41 13.46
C GLN A 4 6.99 1.63 12.32
N ILE A 5 7.80 0.87 11.57
CA ILE A 5 7.34 0.02 10.48
C ILE A 5 7.07 -1.38 11.04
N LYS A 6 5.88 -1.92 10.77
CA LYS A 6 5.53 -3.30 11.09
C LYS A 6 4.87 -4.01 9.93
N VAL A 7 5.09 -5.33 9.84
CA VAL A 7 4.26 -6.20 8.98
C VAL A 7 2.87 -6.25 9.59
N LEU A 8 1.85 -6.03 8.76
CA LEU A 8 0.45 -6.16 9.17
C LEU A 8 0.04 -7.63 9.18
N GLN A 9 -0.76 -8.00 10.17
CA GLN A 9 -1.29 -9.34 10.38
C GLN A 9 -2.81 -9.34 10.23
N ALA A 10 -3.42 -10.53 10.15
CA ALA A 10 -4.88 -10.66 10.10
C ALA A 10 -5.59 -9.98 11.30
N ALA A 11 -4.93 -9.93 12.46
CA ALA A 11 -5.44 -9.26 13.65
C ALA A 11 -5.54 -7.72 13.51
N ASP A 12 -4.82 -7.13 12.55
CA ASP A 12 -4.83 -5.68 12.31
C ASP A 12 -5.98 -5.21 11.41
N LEU A 13 -6.82 -6.13 10.93
CA LEU A 13 -7.92 -5.84 10.00
C LEU A 13 -8.85 -4.75 10.53
N ASP A 14 -9.34 -4.92 11.77
CA ASP A 14 -10.29 -3.97 12.36
C ASP A 14 -9.63 -2.59 12.56
N THR A 15 -8.34 -2.55 12.90
CA THR A 15 -7.57 -1.30 13.02
C THR A 15 -7.54 -0.54 11.69
N ILE A 16 -7.29 -1.23 10.58
CA ILE A 16 -7.28 -0.61 9.23
C ILE A 16 -8.68 -0.14 8.86
N MET A 17 -9.70 -0.97 9.10
CA MET A 17 -11.10 -0.61 8.81
C MET A 17 -11.53 0.63 9.60
N THR A 18 -11.19 0.72 10.88
CA THR A 18 -11.47 1.90 11.71
C THR A 18 -10.76 3.14 11.18
N LEU A 19 -9.48 3.00 10.78
CA LEU A 19 -8.70 4.10 10.23
C LEU A 19 -9.32 4.64 8.94
N GLU A 20 -9.60 3.77 7.98
CA GLU A 20 -10.19 4.15 6.68
C GLU A 20 -11.59 4.75 6.84
N LYS A 21 -12.44 4.17 7.70
CA LYS A 21 -13.75 4.75 8.00
C LYS A 21 -13.63 6.15 8.62
N SER A 22 -12.65 6.36 9.50
CA SER A 22 -12.40 7.68 10.09
C SER A 22 -11.98 8.71 9.03
N TRP A 23 -11.16 8.31 8.05
CA TRP A 23 -10.78 9.17 6.94
C TRP A 23 -11.95 9.46 6.02
N LEU A 24 -12.77 8.46 5.72
CA LEU A 24 -13.94 8.60 4.86
C LEU A 24 -14.99 9.55 5.44
N GLN A 25 -15.20 9.51 6.77
CA GLN A 25 -16.09 10.44 7.48
C GLN A 25 -15.69 11.91 7.35
N ASN A 26 -14.40 12.19 7.13
CA ASN A 26 -13.91 13.55 6.93
C ASN A 26 -14.15 14.07 5.50
N VAL A 27 -14.46 13.17 4.55
CA VAL A 27 -14.59 13.49 3.12
C VAL A 27 -16.05 13.41 2.64
N GLU A 28 -16.82 12.47 3.17
CA GLU A 28 -18.23 12.27 2.83
C GLU A 28 -19.06 12.29 4.12
N SER A 29 -20.12 13.08 4.15
CA SER A 29 -20.96 13.28 5.34
C SER A 29 -22.21 12.39 5.34
N ASP A 30 -22.65 11.90 4.17
CA ASP A 30 -23.80 11.00 4.05
C ASP A 30 -23.39 9.55 4.40
N PRO A 31 -23.94 8.96 5.49
CA PRO A 31 -23.63 7.59 5.88
C PRO A 31 -23.90 6.54 4.81
N MET A 32 -24.95 6.73 3.98
CA MET A 32 -25.27 5.79 2.92
C MET A 32 -24.19 5.79 1.84
N ARG A 33 -23.69 6.98 1.48
CA ARG A 33 -22.59 7.11 0.51
C ARG A 33 -21.28 6.59 1.06
N GLN A 34 -20.99 6.81 2.35
CA GLN A 34 -19.81 6.25 3.00
C GLN A 34 -19.78 4.71 2.86
N GLU A 35 -20.89 4.04 3.16
CA GLU A 35 -20.97 2.58 3.02
C GLU A 35 -20.80 2.15 1.55
N MET A 36 -21.46 2.83 0.60
CA MET A 36 -21.29 2.54 -0.83
C MET A 36 -19.85 2.70 -1.33
N ILE A 37 -19.12 3.71 -0.85
CA ILE A 37 -17.70 3.91 -1.18
C ILE A 37 -16.86 2.79 -0.60
N SER A 38 -17.09 2.44 0.68
CA SER A 38 -16.33 1.39 1.37
C SER A 38 -16.42 0.03 0.67
N TRP A 39 -17.56 -0.30 0.07
CA TRP A 39 -17.76 -1.58 -0.62
C TRP A 39 -16.97 -1.69 -1.93
N LYS A 40 -16.66 -0.56 -2.56
CA LYS A 40 -15.89 -0.50 -3.81
C LYS A 40 -14.41 -0.17 -3.58
N ALA A 41 -14.03 0.12 -2.34
CA ALA A 41 -12.68 0.52 -2.00
C ALA A 41 -11.69 -0.65 -2.09
N LEU A 42 -10.43 -0.33 -2.41
CA LEU A 42 -9.33 -1.30 -2.42
C LEU A 42 -9.01 -1.84 -1.02
N TRP A 43 -9.47 -1.15 0.02
CA TRP A 43 -9.35 -1.52 1.43
C TRP A 43 -10.59 -2.20 2.02
N ARG A 44 -11.54 -2.62 1.17
CA ARG A 44 -12.71 -3.38 1.63
C ARG A 44 -12.31 -4.63 2.41
N LYS A 45 -13.21 -5.10 3.28
CA LYS A 45 -12.97 -6.21 4.20
C LYS A 45 -12.41 -7.45 3.49
N GLU A 46 -12.99 -7.85 2.36
CA GLU A 46 -12.55 -9.04 1.62
C GLU A 46 -11.13 -8.90 1.07
N ALA A 47 -10.73 -7.68 0.67
CA ALA A 47 -9.37 -7.41 0.22
C ALA A 47 -8.39 -7.53 1.40
N LEU A 48 -8.75 -6.98 2.56
CA LEU A 48 -7.92 -7.09 3.77
C LEU A 48 -7.78 -8.56 4.23
N GLU A 49 -8.87 -9.32 4.24
CA GLU A 49 -8.85 -10.75 4.57
C GLU A 49 -7.96 -11.56 3.63
N HIS A 50 -7.84 -11.14 2.36
CA HIS A 50 -6.92 -11.75 1.39
C HIS A 50 -5.46 -11.32 1.61
N TYR A 51 -5.20 -10.01 1.72
CA TYR A 51 -3.83 -9.46 1.68
C TYR A 51 -3.07 -9.57 3.00
N LEU A 52 -3.73 -9.46 4.15
CA LEU A 52 -3.07 -9.42 5.46
C LEU A 52 -2.38 -10.75 5.83
N PRO A 53 -2.99 -11.94 5.60
CA PRO A 53 -2.34 -13.21 5.93
C PRO A 53 -1.09 -13.51 5.10
N LEU A 54 -0.89 -12.85 3.95
CA LEU A 54 0.22 -13.12 3.05
C LEU A 54 1.58 -12.64 3.60
N GLY A 55 1.58 -11.72 4.59
CA GLY A 55 2.80 -11.22 5.23
C GLY A 55 3.61 -10.22 4.40
N TRP A 56 2.99 -9.61 3.39
CA TRP A 56 3.61 -8.61 2.50
C TRP A 56 3.04 -7.20 2.67
N SER A 57 2.05 -7.04 3.54
CA SER A 57 1.42 -5.76 3.87
C SER A 57 2.13 -5.11 5.06
N PHE A 58 2.30 -3.79 5.04
CA PHE A 58 3.06 -3.07 6.06
C PHE A 58 2.30 -1.85 6.57
N GLY A 59 2.43 -1.56 7.85
CA GLY A 59 1.86 -0.40 8.53
C GLY A 59 2.95 0.51 9.09
N LEU A 60 2.69 1.81 9.05
CA LEU A 60 3.42 2.83 9.79
C LEU A 60 2.64 3.15 11.06
N TRP A 61 3.27 2.92 12.19
CA TRP A 61 2.68 3.06 13.51
C TRP A 61 3.32 4.22 14.25
N SER A 62 2.60 4.78 15.21
CA SER A 62 3.17 5.63 16.24
C SER A 62 4.30 4.90 16.98
N GLN A 63 5.19 5.66 17.64
CA GLN A 63 6.37 5.11 18.31
C GLN A 63 6.03 4.10 19.42
N ASP A 64 4.89 4.30 20.08
CA ASP A 64 4.32 3.41 21.10
C ASP A 64 3.50 2.26 20.51
N LEU A 65 3.38 2.19 19.19
CA LEU A 65 2.65 1.16 18.44
C LEU A 65 1.15 1.12 18.72
N SER A 66 0.59 2.19 19.31
CA SER A 66 -0.82 2.26 19.66
C SER A 66 -1.70 2.69 18.49
N GLN A 67 -1.17 3.43 17.53
CA GLN A 67 -1.93 4.03 16.45
C GLN A 67 -1.32 3.75 15.09
N LEU A 68 -2.10 3.12 14.21
CA LEU A 68 -1.79 3.01 12.79
C LEU A 68 -1.99 4.37 12.11
N LYS A 69 -0.97 4.86 11.41
CA LYS A 69 -0.98 6.15 10.71
C LYS A 69 -1.12 6.01 9.21
N ALA A 70 -0.57 4.94 8.65
CA ALA A 70 -0.62 4.65 7.23
C ALA A 70 -0.31 3.17 6.99
N TYR A 71 -0.67 2.66 5.82
CA TYR A 71 -0.37 1.27 5.46
C TYR A 71 -0.30 1.05 3.95
N LEU A 72 0.27 -0.09 3.57
CA LEU A 72 0.22 -0.61 2.21
C LEU A 72 -0.30 -2.06 2.21
N LEU A 73 -1.04 -2.42 1.16
CA LEU A 73 -1.45 -3.79 0.86
C LEU A 73 -0.64 -4.29 -0.32
N ALA A 74 -0.03 -5.46 -0.16
CA ALA A 74 0.80 -6.02 -1.23
C ALA A 74 0.79 -7.55 -1.27
N GLN A 75 1.14 -8.08 -2.44
CA GLN A 75 1.37 -9.50 -2.65
C GLN A 75 2.47 -9.75 -3.69
N PRO A 76 3.17 -10.88 -3.62
CA PRO A 76 4.06 -11.32 -4.69
C PRO A 76 3.26 -11.75 -5.94
N LEU A 77 3.73 -11.35 -7.11
CA LEU A 77 3.33 -11.91 -8.40
C LEU A 77 4.52 -12.66 -9.00
N LEU A 78 4.30 -13.92 -9.34
CA LEU A 78 5.31 -14.77 -9.95
C LEU A 78 5.17 -14.75 -11.48
N PHE A 79 6.31 -14.78 -12.18
CA PHE A 79 6.38 -14.91 -13.64
C PHE A 79 5.58 -13.84 -14.42
N PHE A 80 5.67 -12.59 -14.01
CA PHE A 80 4.97 -11.47 -14.65
C PHE A 80 5.86 -10.77 -15.70
N ARG A 81 5.42 -10.75 -16.97
CA ARG A 81 6.12 -10.10 -18.11
C ARG A 81 7.62 -10.44 -18.20
N GLY A 82 7.97 -11.71 -17.99
CA GLY A 82 9.35 -12.19 -18.02
C GLY A 82 10.15 -11.96 -16.73
N MET A 83 9.57 -11.28 -15.73
CA MET A 83 10.15 -11.19 -14.39
C MET A 83 9.68 -12.37 -13.54
N THR A 84 10.62 -13.06 -12.90
CA THR A 84 10.37 -14.20 -12.02
C THR A 84 9.60 -13.80 -10.76
N GLN A 85 9.93 -12.66 -10.16
CA GLN A 85 9.31 -12.14 -8.94
C GLN A 85 9.07 -10.64 -9.07
N THR A 86 7.82 -10.25 -8.92
CA THR A 86 7.38 -8.85 -8.90
C THR A 86 6.51 -8.61 -7.67
N LEU A 87 6.69 -7.49 -6.98
CA LEU A 87 5.82 -7.12 -5.87
C LEU A 87 4.65 -6.31 -6.41
N TRP A 88 3.42 -6.72 -6.13
CA TRP A 88 2.22 -5.96 -6.44
C TRP A 88 1.78 -5.17 -5.22
N ILE A 89 1.66 -3.85 -5.37
CA ILE A 89 1.11 -2.92 -4.40
C ILE A 89 -0.30 -2.58 -4.84
N GLU A 90 -1.29 -3.15 -4.15
CA GLU A 90 -2.71 -2.93 -4.44
C GLU A 90 -3.15 -1.55 -3.97
N HIS A 91 -2.75 -1.16 -2.76
CA HIS A 91 -3.25 0.04 -2.11
C HIS A 91 -2.21 0.64 -1.18
N ILE A 92 -2.19 1.97 -1.10
CA ILE A 92 -1.46 2.76 -0.10
C ILE A 92 -2.48 3.68 0.57
N GLY A 93 -2.78 3.40 1.84
CA GLY A 93 -3.63 4.24 2.68
C GLY A 93 -2.79 5.19 3.51
N ALA A 94 -2.80 6.49 3.17
CA ALA A 94 -2.09 7.53 3.89
C ALA A 94 -2.66 8.93 3.60
N GLN A 95 -2.89 9.73 4.64
CA GLN A 95 -3.29 11.14 4.48
C GLN A 95 -2.10 12.10 4.30
N GLU A 96 -0.99 11.81 4.98
CA GLU A 96 0.21 12.65 4.96
C GLU A 96 1.20 12.23 3.86
N ASP A 97 1.76 13.20 3.13
CA ASP A 97 2.74 12.94 2.07
C ASP A 97 4.04 12.29 2.57
N GLY A 98 4.43 12.57 3.81
CA GLY A 98 5.56 11.91 4.46
C GLY A 98 5.32 10.40 4.63
N CYS A 99 4.10 10.02 5.02
CA CYS A 99 3.72 8.61 5.16
C CYS A 99 3.70 7.88 3.81
N LYS A 100 3.16 8.51 2.76
CA LYS A 100 3.17 7.96 1.38
C LYS A 100 4.61 7.66 0.93
N THR A 101 5.49 8.64 1.10
CA THR A 101 6.92 8.54 0.73
C THR A 101 7.59 7.40 1.49
N GLN A 102 7.34 7.29 2.80
CA GLN A 102 7.92 6.26 3.65
C GLN A 102 7.39 4.85 3.29
N LEU A 103 6.12 4.69 2.94
CA LEU A 103 5.57 3.41 2.48
C LEU A 103 6.14 2.97 1.13
N ILE A 104 6.34 3.90 0.19
CA ILE A 104 7.00 3.61 -1.10
C ILE A 104 8.46 3.18 -0.86
N ASP A 105 9.17 3.84 0.06
CA ASP A 105 10.53 3.45 0.45
C ASP A 105 10.56 2.05 1.11
N VAL A 106 9.59 1.74 1.98
CA VAL A 106 9.43 0.39 2.56
C VAL A 106 9.24 -0.65 1.46
N ALA A 107 8.30 -0.43 0.54
CA ALA A 107 8.04 -1.33 -0.59
C ALA A 107 9.30 -1.50 -1.47
N TYR A 108 10.02 -0.42 -1.76
CA TYR A 108 11.26 -0.44 -2.54
C TYR A 108 12.37 -1.24 -1.85
N ARG A 109 12.67 -0.94 -0.58
CA ARG A 109 13.72 -1.62 0.19
C ARG A 109 13.39 -3.09 0.41
N MET A 110 12.13 -3.40 0.72
CA MET A 110 11.68 -4.78 0.87
C MET A 110 11.79 -5.54 -0.45
N SER A 111 11.36 -4.94 -1.56
CA SER A 111 11.50 -5.54 -2.90
C SER A 111 12.95 -5.92 -3.19
N ARG A 112 13.90 -5.01 -2.89
CA ARG A 112 15.33 -5.27 -3.05
C ARG A 112 15.85 -6.37 -2.13
N SER A 113 15.48 -6.34 -0.86
CA SER A 113 15.88 -7.32 0.15
C SER A 113 15.40 -8.73 -0.18
N LYS A 114 14.21 -8.83 -0.77
CA LYS A 114 13.57 -10.10 -1.15
C LYS A 114 13.77 -10.45 -2.63
N HIS A 115 14.68 -9.77 -3.32
CA HIS A 115 15.07 -10.03 -4.70
C HIS A 115 13.94 -9.92 -5.74
N PHE A 116 12.88 -9.16 -5.45
CA PHE A 116 11.93 -8.75 -6.47
C PHE A 116 12.61 -7.88 -7.52
N GLN A 117 12.26 -8.10 -8.78
CA GLN A 117 12.84 -7.37 -9.91
C GLN A 117 12.18 -6.00 -10.10
N ALA A 118 10.90 -5.89 -9.70
CA ALA A 118 10.16 -4.64 -9.69
C ALA A 118 9.06 -4.65 -8.61
N ALA A 119 8.59 -3.45 -8.28
CA ALA A 119 7.32 -3.20 -7.61
C ALA A 119 6.33 -2.55 -8.58
N LEU A 120 5.12 -3.06 -8.64
CA LEU A 120 4.00 -2.54 -9.44
C LEU A 120 3.02 -1.85 -8.51
N TYR A 121 2.62 -0.62 -8.85
CA TYR A 121 1.69 0.17 -8.06
C TYR A 121 0.40 0.34 -8.85
N TYR A 122 -0.70 -0.15 -8.28
CA TYR A 122 -2.04 0.00 -8.83
C TYR A 122 -2.64 1.35 -8.42
N GLN A 123 -3.23 2.05 -9.39
CA GLN A 123 -3.93 3.32 -9.21
C GLN A 123 -3.19 4.30 -8.29
N PRO A 124 -1.98 4.76 -8.66
CA PRO A 124 -1.15 5.57 -7.78
C PRO A 124 -1.51 7.05 -7.78
N GLU A 125 -2.67 7.47 -8.27
CA GLU A 125 -3.00 8.90 -8.50
C GLU A 125 -2.85 9.74 -7.22
N ALA A 126 -3.19 9.18 -6.06
CA ALA A 126 -3.09 9.86 -4.76
C ALA A 126 -1.64 10.06 -4.24
N TYR A 127 -0.67 9.36 -4.81
CA TYR A 127 0.73 9.34 -4.38
C TYR A 127 1.74 9.35 -5.55
N LEU A 128 1.29 9.73 -6.75
CA LEU A 128 2.08 9.67 -7.98
C LEU A 128 3.34 10.54 -7.89
N LYS A 129 3.21 11.76 -7.32
CA LYS A 129 4.34 12.67 -7.10
C LYS A 129 5.46 12.02 -6.29
N GLN A 130 5.11 11.29 -5.23
CA GLN A 130 6.07 10.59 -4.38
C GLN A 130 6.68 9.43 -5.15
N LEU A 131 5.87 8.69 -5.90
CA LEU A 131 6.32 7.52 -6.67
C LEU A 131 7.28 7.91 -7.81
N ASP A 132 7.02 9.03 -8.49
CA ASP A 132 7.88 9.59 -9.54
C ASP A 132 9.27 9.96 -9.01
N ALA A 133 9.37 10.40 -7.75
CA ALA A 133 10.66 10.70 -7.11
C ALA A 133 11.56 9.47 -6.96
N PHE A 134 11.00 8.25 -7.00
CA PHE A 134 11.75 6.99 -7.04
C PHE A 134 12.06 6.52 -8.46
N GLY A 135 11.64 7.26 -9.50
CA GLY A 135 11.87 6.90 -10.90
C GLY A 135 10.96 5.79 -11.41
N ALA A 136 9.73 5.69 -10.87
CA ALA A 136 8.72 4.81 -11.43
C ALA A 136 8.30 5.27 -12.83
N THR A 137 7.83 4.33 -13.64
CA THR A 137 7.40 4.58 -15.02
C THR A 137 6.02 3.99 -15.25
N PRO A 138 5.15 4.62 -16.05
CA PRO A 138 3.85 4.05 -16.37
C PRO A 138 4.03 2.75 -17.17
N LEU A 139 3.33 1.70 -16.75
CA LEU A 139 3.27 0.41 -17.44
C LEU A 139 1.99 0.28 -18.27
N ASP A 140 0.90 0.86 -17.77
CA ASP A 140 -0.42 0.99 -18.37
C ASP A 140 -1.18 2.17 -17.70
N GLU A 141 -2.41 2.47 -18.12
CA GLU A 141 -3.23 3.59 -17.60
C GLU A 141 -3.39 3.59 -16.07
N ARG A 142 -3.32 2.42 -15.43
CA ARG A 142 -3.56 2.27 -13.99
C ARG A 142 -2.39 1.66 -13.22
N ILE A 143 -1.29 1.33 -13.89
CA ILE A 143 -0.19 0.58 -13.25
C ILE A 143 1.11 1.30 -13.52
N TYR A 144 1.87 1.55 -12.45
CA TYR A 144 3.22 2.08 -12.51
C TYR A 144 4.22 1.03 -12.08
N LEU A 145 5.36 0.98 -12.77
CA LEU A 145 6.45 0.06 -12.53
C LEU A 145 7.65 0.79 -11.96
N LEU A 146 8.10 0.35 -10.79
CA LEU A 146 9.34 0.77 -10.16
C LEU A 146 10.34 -0.39 -10.18
N LYS A 147 11.42 -0.27 -10.95
CA LYS A 147 12.47 -1.29 -11.00
C LYS A 147 13.27 -1.29 -9.70
N THR A 148 13.48 -2.48 -9.14
CA THR A 148 14.21 -2.66 -7.87
C THR A 148 15.55 -3.35 -8.08
N SER A 149 15.71 -4.09 -9.19
CA SER A 149 16.98 -4.61 -9.67
C SER A 149 17.52 -3.77 -10.84
N LYS A 150 18.85 -3.66 -10.96
CA LYS A 150 19.48 -3.33 -12.25
C LYS A 150 19.20 -4.51 -13.19
N LEU A 151 18.30 -4.32 -14.15
CA LEU A 151 18.22 -5.21 -15.30
C LEU A 151 19.48 -4.92 -16.13
N ASN A 152 20.39 -5.89 -16.19
CA ASN A 152 21.52 -5.86 -17.12
C ASN A 152 21.02 -5.91 -18.56
#